data_AF-D8EWP1-F1
#
_entry.id   AF-D8EWP1-F1
#
_cell.length_a   1.000
_cell.length_b   1.000
_cell.length_c   1.000
_cell.angle_alpha   90.00
_cell.angle_beta   90.00
_cell.angle_gamma   90.00
#
_symmetry.space_group_name_H-M   'P 1'
#
loop_
_entity.id
_entity.type
_entity.pdbx_description
1 polymer ?
#
loop_
_entity_poly.entity_id
_entity_poly.type
_entity_poly.pdbx_seq_one_letter_code
_entity_poly.pdbx_strand_id
1 'polypeptide(L)'
;MFILNDILKPLQNAFSSTNLGRERAHWFSYAILAFIIPFTSSISSNVLRCLNTLFGLNINKRRFYTFMASNKIPWHNLWAALWHLIPDPLSDGRLMIALDDFINPKTGRNIFGCSHIFDHAAKDNQSKYPWAQNVVLIGLLKVIKGRWACLPLSQRFYLPQKAINAKSD
;
A
#
# COMPACT_ATOMS: atom_id res chain seq x y z
N MET A 1 11.95 -5.61 -23.84
CA MET A 1 10.82 -5.75 -22.90
C MET A 1 11.25 -5.13 -21.57
N PHE A 2 10.79 -3.92 -21.27
CA PHE A 2 11.10 -3.28 -19.99
C PHE A 2 9.96 -3.62 -19.05
N ILE A 3 10.11 -4.71 -18.27
CA ILE A 3 9.08 -5.22 -17.36
C ILE A 3 8.43 -4.11 -16.53
N LEU A 4 9.23 -3.16 -16.04
CA LEU A 4 8.73 -2.00 -15.30
C LEU A 4 7.86 -1.07 -16.14
N ASN A 5 8.22 -0.82 -17.40
CA ASN A 5 7.41 0.02 -18.30
C ASN A 5 6.06 -0.64 -18.60
N ASP A 6 6.06 -1.96 -18.77
CA ASP A 6 4.84 -2.74 -19.07
C ASP A 6 3.91 -2.81 -17.85
N ILE A 7 4.47 -2.85 -16.63
CA ILE A 7 3.69 -2.79 -15.38
C ILE A 7 3.19 -1.37 -15.07
N LEU A 8 4.02 -0.34 -15.28
CA LEU A 8 3.69 1.03 -14.89
C LEU A 8 2.64 1.69 -15.80
N LYS A 9 2.62 1.38 -17.11
CA LYS A 9 1.64 1.97 -18.05
C LYS A 9 0.18 1.71 -17.65
N PRO A 10 -0.26 0.47 -17.37
CA PRO A 10 -1.62 0.20 -16.87
C PRO A 10 -1.94 0.96 -15.58
N LEU A 11 -0.98 1.08 -14.66
CA LEU A 11 -1.16 1.83 -13.41
C LEU A 11 -1.30 3.33 -13.65
N GLN A 12 -0.56 3.89 -14.60
CA GLN A 12 -0.69 5.29 -15.01
C GLN A 12 -2.06 5.57 -15.65
N ASN A 13 -2.53 4.65 -16.50
CA ASN A 13 -3.81 4.75 -17.19
C ASN A 13 -5.02 4.66 -16.24
N ALA A 14 -4.83 4.22 -14.99
CA ALA A 14 -5.87 4.21 -13.97
C ALA A 14 -6.24 5.63 -13.48
N PHE A 15 -5.40 6.64 -13.73
CA PHE A 15 -5.64 8.04 -13.38
C PHE A 15 -6.44 8.79 -14.45
N SER A 16 -7.05 9.93 -14.09
CA SER A 16 -7.80 10.74 -15.04
C SER A 16 -6.91 11.30 -16.15
N SER A 17 -7.45 11.43 -17.36
CA SER A 17 -6.75 11.97 -18.54
C SER A 17 -6.51 13.49 -18.50
N THR A 18 -7.02 14.18 -17.48
CA THR A 18 -6.75 15.61 -17.25
C THR A 18 -5.26 15.88 -17.00
N ASN A 19 -4.80 17.12 -17.21
CA ASN A 19 -3.39 17.48 -16.97
C ASN A 19 -2.93 17.14 -15.54
N LEU A 20 -3.74 17.48 -14.54
CA LEU A 20 -3.47 17.14 -13.14
C LEU A 20 -3.52 15.63 -12.88
N GLY A 21 -4.38 14.89 -13.57
CA GLY A 21 -4.44 13.43 -13.45
C GLY A 21 -3.19 12.75 -13.99
N ARG A 22 -2.74 13.19 -15.17
CA ARG A 22 -1.48 12.73 -15.79
C ARG A 22 -0.25 13.06 -14.94
N GLU A 23 -0.20 14.25 -14.35
CA GLU A 23 0.87 14.63 -13.42
C GLU A 23 0.90 13.69 -12.19
N ARG A 24 -0.27 13.41 -11.58
CA ARG A 24 -0.37 12.47 -10.46
C ARG A 24 0.02 11.05 -10.86
N ALA A 25 -0.38 10.58 -12.04
CA ALA A 25 -0.02 9.26 -12.56
C ALA A 25 1.51 9.11 -12.68
N HIS A 26 2.16 10.15 -13.18
CA HIS A 26 3.61 10.22 -13.28
C HIS A 26 4.25 10.16 -11.90
N TRP A 27 3.83 11.04 -10.97
CA TRP A 27 4.36 11.04 -9.60
C TRP A 27 4.15 9.72 -8.87
N PHE A 28 3.01 9.06 -9.08
CA PHE A 28 2.71 7.74 -8.51
C PHE A 28 3.70 6.68 -9.00
N SER A 29 3.98 6.65 -10.30
CA SER A 29 4.91 5.70 -10.89
C SER A 29 6.33 5.88 -10.36
N TYR A 30 6.81 7.12 -10.32
CA TYR A 30 8.14 7.41 -9.79
C TYR A 30 8.23 7.23 -8.27
N ALA A 31 7.13 7.42 -7.53
CA ALA A 31 7.09 7.08 -6.12
C ALA A 31 7.26 5.56 -5.91
N ILE A 32 6.60 4.72 -6.72
CA ILE A 32 6.81 3.27 -6.71
C ILE A 32 8.26 2.92 -7.01
N LEU A 33 8.84 3.50 -8.06
CA LEU A 33 10.25 3.27 -8.40
C LEU A 33 11.18 3.71 -7.26
N ALA A 34 10.90 4.85 -6.63
CA ALA A 34 11.65 5.34 -5.48
C ALA A 34 11.58 4.41 -4.26
N PHE A 35 10.48 3.68 -4.07
CA PHE A 35 10.36 2.65 -3.03
C PHE A 35 11.17 1.38 -3.33
N ILE A 36 11.32 1.03 -4.61
CA ILE A 36 12.01 -0.20 -5.04
C ILE A 36 13.54 -0.01 -5.07
N ILE A 37 14.03 1.19 -5.34
CA ILE A 37 15.47 1.46 -5.44
C ILE A 37 16.10 1.40 -4.03
N PRO A 38 17.10 0.53 -3.80
CA PRO A 38 17.71 0.30 -2.48
C PRO A 38 18.76 1.37 -2.15
N PHE A 39 18.43 2.66 -2.26
CA PHE A 39 19.42 3.73 -2.05
C PHE A 39 19.55 4.13 -0.56
N THR A 40 18.45 4.11 0.19
CA THR A 40 18.40 4.43 1.63
C THR A 40 17.15 3.80 2.27
N SER A 41 17.04 3.81 3.60
CA SER A 41 15.82 3.38 4.29
C SER A 41 14.58 4.13 3.77
N SER A 42 13.47 3.41 3.55
CA SER A 42 12.25 3.89 2.90
C SER A 42 11.44 4.86 3.78
N ILE A 43 11.99 6.06 4.04
CA ILE A 43 11.32 7.16 4.74
C ILE A 43 10.73 8.12 3.70
N SER A 44 9.58 8.74 4.00
CA SER A 44 8.91 9.70 3.11
C SER A 44 9.83 10.83 2.59
N SER A 45 10.75 11.34 3.42
CA SER A 45 11.73 12.35 3.01
C SER A 45 12.76 11.81 2.00
N ASN A 46 13.14 10.55 2.11
CA ASN A 46 14.06 9.90 1.18
C ASN A 46 13.38 9.62 -0.16
N VAL A 47 12.09 9.27 -0.17
CA VAL A 47 11.30 9.19 -1.40
C VAL A 47 11.30 10.54 -2.11
N LEU A 48 11.02 11.63 -1.41
CA LEU A 48 11.08 12.97 -2.00
C LEU A 48 12.47 13.34 -2.53
N ARG A 49 13.53 12.95 -1.81
CA ARG A 49 14.91 13.16 -2.29
C ARG A 49 15.15 12.38 -3.57
N CYS A 50 14.81 11.09 -3.61
CA CYS A 50 14.92 10.22 -4.79
C CYS A 50 14.17 10.82 -6.00
N LEU A 51 12.93 11.27 -5.81
CA LEU A 51 12.14 11.94 -6.85
C LEU A 51 12.87 13.17 -7.44
N ASN A 52 13.44 14.03 -6.59
CA ASN A 52 14.14 15.22 -7.05
C ASN A 52 15.51 14.90 -7.66
N THR A 53 16.32 14.04 -7.01
CA THR A 53 17.74 13.87 -7.35
C THR A 53 17.97 12.80 -8.41
N LEU A 54 17.26 11.66 -8.34
CA LEU A 54 17.46 10.56 -9.28
C LEU A 54 16.56 10.70 -10.51
N PHE A 55 15.34 11.22 -10.33
CA PHE A 55 14.37 11.34 -11.41
C PHE A 55 14.17 12.77 -11.92
N GLY A 56 14.81 13.78 -11.31
CA GLY A 56 14.73 15.17 -11.76
C GLY A 56 13.34 15.81 -11.62
N LEU A 57 12.45 15.20 -10.83
CA LEU A 57 11.10 15.73 -10.60
C LEU A 57 11.19 16.85 -9.57
N ASN A 58 11.29 18.10 -10.02
CA ASN A 58 11.36 19.31 -9.18
C ASN A 58 10.06 19.51 -8.35
N ILE A 59 9.93 18.75 -7.26
CA ILE A 59 8.76 18.68 -6.40
C ILE A 59 9.15 19.22 -5.02
N ASN A 60 8.46 20.28 -4.58
CA ASN A 60 8.64 20.80 -3.24
C ASN A 60 7.95 19.93 -2.18
N LYS A 61 8.39 20.09 -0.93
CA LYS A 61 7.88 19.33 0.23
C LYS A 61 6.36 19.38 0.36
N ARG A 62 5.75 20.56 0.21
CA ARG A 62 4.30 20.74 0.35
C ARG A 62 3.54 19.90 -0.68
N ARG A 63 3.88 20.03 -1.97
CA ARG A 63 3.25 19.30 -3.06
C ARG A 63 3.39 17.79 -2.89
N PHE A 64 4.57 17.33 -2.47
CA PHE A 64 4.83 15.92 -2.20
C PHE A 64 3.92 15.35 -1.11
N TYR A 65 3.89 15.96 0.08
CA TYR A 65 3.07 15.45 1.17
C TYR A 65 1.56 15.58 0.88
N THR A 66 1.14 16.63 0.17
CA THR A 66 -0.24 16.75 -0.32
C THR A 66 -0.59 15.63 -1.30
N PHE A 67 0.33 15.23 -2.18
CA PHE A 67 0.13 14.10 -3.08
C PHE A 67 0.04 12.78 -2.31
N MET A 68 0.97 12.50 -1.39
CA MET A 68 1.00 11.27 -0.60
C MET A 68 -0.25 11.09 0.27
N ALA A 69 -0.85 12.20 0.74
CA ALA A 69 -2.09 12.19 1.52
C ALA A 69 -3.35 12.39 0.66
N SER A 70 -3.24 12.38 -0.67
CA SER A 70 -4.34 12.76 -1.55
C SER A 70 -5.43 11.70 -1.60
N ASN A 71 -6.68 12.11 -1.35
CA ASN A 71 -7.88 11.30 -1.61
C ASN A 71 -8.22 11.20 -3.12
N LYS A 72 -7.40 11.79 -4.00
CA LYS A 72 -7.57 11.73 -5.46
C LYS A 72 -6.77 10.61 -6.12
N ILE A 73 -6.03 9.81 -5.34
CA ILE A 73 -5.41 8.59 -5.84
C ILE A 73 -6.52 7.56 -6.11
N PRO A 74 -6.69 7.06 -7.35
CA PRO A 74 -7.80 6.20 -7.73
C PRO A 74 -7.55 4.76 -7.31
N TRP A 75 -7.48 4.49 -6.00
CA TRP A 75 -7.10 3.20 -5.44
C TRP A 75 -7.90 2.02 -6.01
N HIS A 76 -9.20 2.19 -6.23
CA HIS A 76 -10.05 1.16 -6.81
C HIS A 76 -9.58 0.75 -8.22
N ASN A 77 -9.36 1.73 -9.10
CA ASN A 77 -8.91 1.48 -10.47
C ASN A 77 -7.48 0.93 -10.49
N LEU A 78 -6.63 1.37 -9.57
CA LEU A 78 -5.26 0.88 -9.42
C LEU A 78 -5.22 -0.60 -9.02
N TRP A 79 -6.04 -1.01 -8.04
CA TRP A 79 -6.15 -2.42 -7.67
C TRP A 79 -6.67 -3.27 -8.82
N ALA A 80 -7.73 -2.82 -9.50
CA ALA A 80 -8.25 -3.52 -10.68
C ALA A 80 -7.18 -3.68 -11.76
N ALA A 81 -6.46 -2.61 -12.11
CA ALA A 81 -5.37 -2.65 -13.08
C ALA A 81 -4.26 -3.61 -12.67
N LEU A 82 -3.88 -3.63 -11.38
CA LEU A 82 -2.86 -4.54 -10.85
C LEU A 82 -3.31 -6.00 -10.94
N TRP A 83 -4.57 -6.32 -10.64
CA TRP A 83 -5.09 -7.69 -10.73
C TRP A 83 -5.05 -8.22 -12.17
N HIS A 84 -5.34 -7.35 -13.14
CA HIS A 84 -5.30 -7.72 -14.57
C HIS A 84 -3.88 -7.96 -15.09
N LEU A 85 -2.85 -7.54 -14.34
CA LEU A 85 -1.45 -7.82 -14.65
C LEU A 85 -0.98 -9.19 -14.14
N ILE A 86 -1.82 -9.96 -13.44
CA ILE A 86 -1.50 -11.31 -12.99
C ILE A 86 -1.81 -12.28 -14.14
N PRO A 87 -0.81 -12.85 -14.84
CA PRO A 87 -1.04 -13.60 -16.08
C PRO A 87 -1.69 -14.98 -15.86
N ASP A 88 -1.37 -15.63 -14.75
CA ASP A 88 -1.89 -16.96 -14.39
C ASP A 88 -2.27 -16.97 -12.90
N PRO A 89 -3.51 -16.60 -12.57
CA PRO A 89 -3.94 -16.48 -11.18
C PRO A 89 -4.30 -17.83 -10.54
N LEU A 90 -4.41 -18.91 -11.32
CA LEU A 90 -4.87 -20.20 -10.80
C LEU A 90 -3.69 -21.04 -10.28
N SER A 91 -3.90 -21.75 -9.18
CA SER A 91 -3.00 -22.80 -8.70
C SER A 91 -3.73 -24.13 -8.86
N ASP A 92 -3.18 -25.04 -9.67
CA ASP A 92 -3.81 -26.33 -10.02
C ASP A 92 -5.28 -26.19 -10.47
N GLY A 93 -5.54 -25.19 -11.33
CA GLY A 93 -6.88 -24.89 -11.86
C GLY A 93 -7.85 -24.24 -10.86
N ARG A 94 -7.40 -23.90 -9.65
CA ARG A 94 -8.24 -23.29 -8.61
C ARG A 94 -7.74 -21.90 -8.24
N LEU A 95 -8.69 -21.00 -7.95
CA LEU A 95 -8.37 -19.72 -7.33
C LEU A 95 -8.17 -19.93 -5.84
N MET A 96 -6.94 -19.79 -5.36
CA MET A 96 -6.61 -19.93 -3.94
C MET A 96 -6.43 -18.55 -3.31
N ILE A 97 -7.20 -18.27 -2.27
CA ILE A 97 -7.20 -16.97 -1.60
C ILE A 97 -6.84 -17.18 -0.13
N ALA A 98 -6.01 -16.30 0.42
CA ALA A 98 -5.76 -16.17 1.85
C ALA A 98 -6.44 -14.90 2.38
N LEU A 99 -7.02 -15.03 3.56
CA LEU A 99 -7.45 -13.92 4.40
C LEU A 99 -6.65 -14.00 5.68
N ASP A 100 -5.91 -12.95 5.99
CA ASP A 100 -5.07 -12.89 7.17
C ASP A 100 -5.01 -11.45 7.69
N ASP A 101 -4.64 -11.28 8.96
CA ASP A 101 -4.47 -9.97 9.57
C ASP A 101 -3.08 -9.81 10.18
N PHE A 102 -2.66 -8.56 10.31
CA PHE A 102 -1.44 -8.25 11.06
C PHE A 102 -1.61 -6.99 11.89
N ILE A 103 -0.96 -7.00 13.04
CA ILE A 103 -0.90 -5.86 13.95
C ILE A 103 0.37 -5.07 13.62
N ASN A 104 0.21 -3.77 13.39
CA ASN A 104 1.27 -2.82 13.10
C ASN A 104 1.34 -1.78 14.22
N PRO A 105 2.14 -2.03 15.28
CA PRO A 105 2.29 -1.11 16.40
C PRO A 105 2.79 0.26 15.94
N LYS A 106 2.24 1.31 16.52
CA LYS A 106 2.61 2.69 16.19
C LYS A 106 3.01 3.47 17.42
N THR A 107 3.88 4.45 17.22
CA THR A 107 4.27 5.43 18.23
C THR A 107 3.78 6.80 17.78
N GLY A 108 2.63 7.25 18.30
CA GLY A 108 2.01 8.55 17.97
C GLY A 108 0.50 8.56 18.19
N ARG A 109 -0.08 9.71 18.54
CA ARG A 109 -1.49 9.79 18.99
C ARG A 109 -2.51 9.91 17.85
N ASN A 110 -2.13 10.56 16.74
CA ASN A 110 -3.06 10.93 15.67
C ASN A 110 -2.80 10.13 14.39
N ILE A 111 -2.77 8.81 14.50
CA ILE A 111 -2.54 7.92 13.36
C ILE A 111 -3.86 7.26 12.98
N PHE A 112 -4.26 7.45 11.71
CA PHE A 112 -5.51 6.91 11.18
C PHE A 112 -5.58 5.38 11.35
N GLY A 113 -6.75 4.88 11.71
CA GLY A 113 -6.98 3.44 11.89
C GLY A 113 -6.30 2.81 13.10
N CYS A 114 -5.63 3.59 13.97
CA CYS A 114 -5.09 3.06 15.21
C CYS A 114 -6.15 2.93 16.31
N SER A 115 -6.03 1.87 17.10
CA SER A 115 -6.75 1.71 18.37
C SER A 115 -5.93 0.80 19.30
N HIS A 116 -6.39 0.62 20.55
CA HIS A 116 -5.88 -0.45 21.40
C HIS A 116 -6.56 -1.76 21.03
N ILE A 117 -5.79 -2.68 20.47
CA ILE A 117 -6.28 -3.95 19.90
C ILE A 117 -5.68 -5.09 20.70
N PHE A 118 -6.47 -6.13 20.98
CA PHE A 118 -5.96 -7.31 21.66
C PHE A 118 -5.06 -8.11 20.71
N ASP A 119 -3.82 -8.34 21.12
CA ASP A 119 -2.86 -9.19 20.41
C ASP A 119 -2.77 -10.55 21.11
N HIS A 120 -3.37 -11.56 20.48
CA HIS A 120 -3.37 -12.93 20.99
C HIS A 120 -2.01 -13.62 20.84
N ALA A 121 -1.13 -13.09 19.98
CA ALA A 121 0.21 -13.60 19.72
C ALA A 121 1.29 -12.82 20.49
N ALA A 122 0.89 -11.87 21.34
CA ALA A 122 1.81 -11.08 22.16
C ALA A 122 2.66 -11.99 23.07
N LYS A 123 3.98 -11.81 22.99
CA LYS A 123 4.94 -12.48 23.88
C LYS A 123 4.91 -11.88 25.29
N ASP A 124 5.49 -12.58 26.26
CA ASP A 124 5.49 -12.15 27.67
C ASP A 124 6.07 -10.74 27.90
N ASN A 125 7.02 -10.31 27.07
CA ASN A 125 7.64 -8.99 27.14
C ASN A 125 6.97 -7.92 26.25
N GLN A 126 5.78 -8.21 25.72
CA GLN A 126 5.01 -7.30 24.87
C GLN A 126 3.67 -6.94 25.52
N SER A 127 3.14 -5.76 25.18
CA SER A 127 1.77 -5.41 25.59
C SER A 127 0.78 -6.30 24.84
N LYS A 128 -0.20 -6.86 25.56
CA LYS A 128 -1.36 -7.54 24.97
C LYS A 128 -2.34 -6.57 24.29
N TYR A 129 -2.23 -5.27 24.56
CA TYR A 129 -3.09 -4.22 24.00
C TYR A 129 -2.26 -3.07 23.41
N PRO A 130 -1.43 -3.31 22.40
CA PRO A 130 -0.63 -2.26 21.79
C PRO A 130 -1.52 -1.20 21.13
N TRP A 131 -1.04 0.04 21.13
CA TRP A 131 -1.57 1.07 20.23
C TRP A 131 -1.10 0.76 18.80
N ALA A 132 -2.01 0.32 17.94
CA ALA A 132 -1.64 -0.24 16.65
C ALA A 132 -2.75 -0.08 15.60
N GLN A 133 -2.36 -0.19 14.33
CA GLN A 133 -3.30 -0.51 13.25
C GLN A 133 -3.42 -2.03 13.17
N ASN A 134 -4.63 -2.58 13.14
CA ASN A 134 -4.84 -3.94 12.64
C ASN A 134 -5.27 -3.83 11.18
N VAL A 135 -4.53 -4.49 10.30
CA VAL A 135 -4.79 -4.51 8.87
C VAL A 135 -5.16 -5.92 8.47
N VAL A 136 -6.36 -6.06 7.91
CA VAL A 136 -6.85 -7.29 7.30
C VAL A 136 -6.53 -7.24 5.82
N LEU A 137 -5.85 -8.28 5.33
CA LEU A 137 -5.40 -8.44 3.96
C LEU A 137 -6.10 -9.64 3.33
N ILE A 138 -6.62 -9.46 2.12
CA ILE A 138 -6.98 -10.57 1.23
C ILE A 138 -5.93 -10.66 0.12
N GLY A 139 -5.42 -11.86 -0.13
CA GLY A 139 -4.35 -12.09 -1.10
C GLY A 139 -4.54 -13.36 -1.90
N LEU A 140 -4.00 -13.35 -3.12
CA LEU A 140 -3.96 -14.51 -4.00
C LEU A 140 -2.77 -15.39 -3.59
N LEU A 141 -3.04 -16.66 -3.30
CA LEU A 141 -2.00 -17.66 -3.06
C LEU A 141 -1.53 -18.28 -4.37
N LYS A 142 -0.25 -18.13 -4.67
CA LYS A 142 0.38 -18.67 -5.87
C LYS A 142 1.74 -19.27 -5.55
N VAL A 143 2.05 -20.42 -6.16
CA VAL A 143 3.41 -20.96 -6.13
C VAL A 143 4.27 -20.20 -7.13
N ILE A 144 5.24 -19.44 -6.63
CA ILE A 144 6.20 -18.67 -7.42
C ILE A 144 7.59 -19.21 -7.11
N LYS A 145 8.29 -19.71 -8.13
CA LYS A 145 9.64 -20.31 -7.99
C LYS A 145 9.71 -21.39 -6.89
N GLY A 146 8.70 -22.26 -6.85
CA GLY A 146 8.64 -23.38 -5.90
C GLY A 146 8.26 -23.02 -4.46
N ARG A 147 7.82 -21.77 -4.20
CA ARG A 147 7.40 -21.32 -2.86
C ARG A 147 6.02 -20.70 -2.92
N TRP A 148 5.21 -20.92 -1.89
CA TRP A 148 3.97 -20.19 -1.71
C TRP A 148 4.26 -18.70 -1.51
N ALA A 149 3.59 -17.88 -2.31
CA ALA A 149 3.60 -16.43 -2.19
C ALA A 149 2.15 -15.94 -2.06
N CYS A 150 1.95 -14.96 -1.19
CA CYS A 150 0.69 -14.23 -1.06
C CYS A 150 0.83 -12.92 -1.84
N LEU A 151 0.11 -12.79 -2.95
CA LEU A 151 0.05 -11.55 -3.74
C LEU A 151 -1.11 -10.69 -3.20
N PRO A 152 -0.84 -9.49 -2.64
CA PRO A 152 -1.88 -8.63 -2.09
C PRO A 152 -2.95 -8.29 -3.12
N LEU A 153 -4.23 -8.55 -2.80
CA LEU A 153 -5.37 -8.15 -3.64
C LEU A 153 -6.05 -6.90 -3.08
N SER A 154 -6.32 -6.85 -1.78
CA SER A 154 -6.92 -5.68 -1.13
C SER A 154 -6.65 -5.74 0.38
N GLN A 155 -6.76 -4.60 1.04
CA GLN A 155 -6.63 -4.49 2.49
C GLN A 155 -7.61 -3.49 3.08
N ARG A 156 -7.94 -3.66 4.36
CA ARG A 156 -8.71 -2.71 5.16
C ARG A 156 -8.19 -2.67 6.59
N PHE A 157 -8.41 -1.56 7.28
CA PHE A 157 -8.19 -1.49 8.72
C PHE A 157 -9.34 -2.20 9.43
N TYR A 158 -9.02 -3.13 10.33
CA TYR A 158 -9.98 -3.64 11.28
C TYR A 158 -10.22 -2.57 12.35
N LEU A 159 -11.49 -2.19 12.52
CA LEU A 159 -11.92 -1.24 13.54
C LEU A 159 -12.91 -1.94 14.47
N PRO A 160 -12.61 -2.08 15.77
CA PRO A 160 -13.54 -2.67 16.72
C PRO A 160 -14.86 -1.91 16.73
N GLN A 161 -15.99 -2.63 16.73
CA GLN A 161 -17.32 -2.01 16.71
C GLN A 161 -17.50 -0.96 17.82
N LYS A 162 -17.02 -1.27 19.03
CA LYS A 162 -17.02 -0.33 20.17
C LYS A 162 -16.33 1.00 19.87
N ALA A 163 -15.25 0.98 19.09
CA ALA A 163 -14.48 2.18 18.72
C ALA A 163 -15.15 2.97 17.59
N ILE A 164 -15.92 2.29 16.73
CA ILE A 164 -16.76 2.95 15.71
C ILE A 164 -17.92 3.67 16.41
N ASN A 165 -18.62 2.97 17.30
CA ASN A 165 -19.78 3.51 18.01
C ASN A 165 -19.41 4.70 18.90
N ALA A 166 -18.29 4.64 19.64
CA ALA A 166 -17.85 5.71 20.54
C ALA A 166 -17.47 7.05 19.85
N LYS A 167 -17.37 7.08 18.51
CA LYS A 167 -17.14 8.31 17.73
C LYS A 167 -18.42 8.95 17.19
N SER A 168 -19.57 8.33 17.43
CA SER A 168 -20.87 8.75 16.88
C SER A 168 -21.67 9.65 17.82
N ASP A 169 -21.11 9.95 19.00
CA ASP A 169 -21.58 10.95 19.98
C ASP A 169 -20.66 12.19 19.96
#